data_AF-A0A520HKZ8-F1
#
_entry.id   AF-A0A520HKZ8-F1
#
_cell.length_a   1.000
_cell.length_b   1.000
_cell.length_c   1.000
_cell.angle_alpha   90.00
_cell.angle_beta   90.00
_cell.angle_gamma   90.00
#
_symmetry.space_group_name_H-M   'P 1'
#
loop_
_entity.id
_entity.type
_entity.pdbx_description
1 polymer ?
#
loop_
_entity_poly.entity_id
_entity_poly.type
_entity_poly.pdbx_seq_one_letter_code
_entity_poly.pdbx_strand_id
1 'polypeptide(L)'
;GWESITGITIMGGIAAAMVGSVFSSVAWENVTFISGEMDNPKKNVVSSMVLGTSAVMVLYLLVNFVYLNTLNRDSIAFALNDRVAVVASEQIFGSGIGTIVMAVLVMISTFGCINGLVLAGSRVFQTMAQDGMFFKAAITNNKNGVPEKSLWMQGIWASVLCLSGQYGNLLDMISFVIVLFYMITVFGVIYLRFKQPNLERPYKAWLYPITPIVYLLIGSAFCILLLMYKQHVQ
;
A
#
# COMPACT_ATOMS: atom_id res chain seq x y z
N GLY A 1 9.71 -2.40 31.71
CA GLY A 1 8.84 -3.59 31.76
C GLY A 1 7.55 -3.26 31.05
N TRP A 2 6.85 -4.27 30.52
CA TRP A 2 5.57 -4.06 29.83
C TRP A 2 4.50 -3.57 30.81
N GLU A 3 3.95 -2.37 30.60
CA GLU A 3 2.87 -1.81 31.41
C GLU A 3 1.51 -2.04 30.77
N SER A 4 0.47 -2.24 31.59
CA SER A 4 -0.90 -2.37 31.12
C SER A 4 -1.46 -1.02 30.71
N ILE A 5 -1.42 -0.75 29.41
CA ILE A 5 -2.11 0.38 28.78
C ILE A 5 -3.62 0.14 28.76
N THR A 6 -4.43 1.20 28.93
CA THR A 6 -5.90 1.13 28.91
C THR A 6 -6.52 2.28 28.12
N GLY A 7 -7.73 2.06 27.59
CA GLY A 7 -8.55 3.09 26.95
C GLY A 7 -7.93 3.70 25.69
N ILE A 8 -7.74 5.02 25.72
CA ILE A 8 -7.22 5.84 24.61
C ILE A 8 -5.86 5.31 24.13
N THR A 9 -4.93 5.01 25.03
CA THR A 9 -3.57 4.58 24.63
C THR A 9 -3.56 3.23 23.89
N ILE A 10 -4.49 2.31 24.21
CA ILE A 10 -4.68 1.08 23.42
C ILE A 10 -5.14 1.42 22.01
N MET A 11 -6.13 2.32 21.87
CA MET A 11 -6.66 2.73 20.57
C MET A 11 -5.56 3.35 19.70
N GLY A 12 -4.65 4.11 20.30
CA GLY A 12 -3.45 4.64 19.64
C GLY A 12 -2.46 3.58 19.20
N GLY A 13 -2.17 2.62 20.08
CA GLY A 13 -1.31 1.47 19.74
C GLY A 13 -1.88 0.63 18.59
N ILE A 14 -3.19 0.38 18.60
CA ILE A 14 -3.89 -0.31 17.50
C ILE A 14 -3.74 0.49 16.21
N ALA A 15 -4.02 1.79 16.24
CA ALA A 15 -3.92 2.63 15.05
C ALA A 15 -2.50 2.66 14.47
N ALA A 16 -1.48 2.81 15.32
CA ALA A 16 -0.08 2.78 14.91
C ALA A 16 0.30 1.43 14.29
N ALA A 17 -0.11 0.31 14.91
CA ALA A 17 0.13 -1.03 14.38
C ALA A 17 -0.60 -1.27 13.04
N MET A 18 -1.77 -0.67 12.84
CA MET A 18 -2.53 -0.80 11.59
C MET A 18 -1.85 -0.12 10.41
N VAL A 19 -1.01 0.91 10.60
CA VAL A 19 -0.35 1.62 9.48
C VAL A 19 0.46 0.65 8.62
N GLY A 20 1.32 -0.16 9.26
CA GLY A 20 2.14 -1.14 8.56
C GLY A 20 1.30 -2.20 7.83
N SER A 21 0.23 -2.69 8.47
CA SER A 21 -0.68 -3.69 7.87
C SER A 21 -1.50 -3.14 6.70
N VAL A 22 -1.97 -1.89 6.80
CA VAL A 22 -2.68 -1.22 5.71
C VAL A 22 -1.73 -1.01 4.54
N PHE A 23 -0.52 -0.50 4.81
CA PHE A 23 0.49 -0.28 3.78
C PHE A 23 0.91 -1.57 3.07
N SER A 24 1.14 -2.66 3.81
CA SER A 24 1.49 -3.95 3.21
C SER A 24 0.38 -4.48 2.31
N SER A 25 -0.87 -4.11 2.59
CA SER A 25 -2.04 -4.56 1.82
C SER A 25 -2.35 -3.69 0.60
N VAL A 26 -1.63 -2.58 0.38
CA VAL A 26 -1.76 -1.74 -0.84
C VAL A 26 -1.28 -2.51 -2.07
N ALA A 27 -1.75 -2.14 -3.26
CA ALA A 27 -1.49 -2.72 -4.59
C ALA A 27 -2.63 -3.57 -5.17
N TRP A 28 -3.70 -3.81 -4.42
CA TRP A 28 -4.89 -4.49 -4.92
C TRP A 28 -5.56 -3.72 -6.08
N GLU A 29 -5.39 -2.40 -6.12
CA GLU A 29 -5.91 -1.52 -7.15
C GLU A 29 -5.13 -1.59 -8.47
N ASN A 30 -3.90 -2.11 -8.48
CA ASN A 30 -3.07 -2.17 -9.70
C ASN A 30 -3.72 -3.03 -10.81
N VAL A 31 -4.58 -3.98 -10.44
CA VAL A 31 -5.39 -4.77 -11.38
C VAL A 31 -6.29 -3.86 -12.24
N THR A 32 -6.70 -2.70 -11.72
CA THR A 32 -7.52 -1.74 -12.47
C THR A 32 -6.75 -1.07 -13.60
N PHE A 33 -5.43 -0.92 -13.49
CA PHE A 33 -4.62 -0.29 -14.54
C PHE A 33 -4.52 -1.14 -15.80
N ILE A 34 -4.60 -2.46 -15.66
CA ILE A 34 -4.58 -3.43 -16.77
C ILE A 34 -5.98 -3.89 -17.17
N SER A 35 -7.05 -3.31 -16.61
CA SER A 35 -8.41 -3.76 -16.91
C SER A 35 -8.79 -3.61 -18.38
N GLY A 36 -8.13 -2.70 -19.12
CA GLY A 36 -8.34 -2.54 -20.56
C GLY A 36 -7.83 -3.70 -21.41
N GLU A 37 -6.89 -4.50 -20.87
CA GLU A 37 -6.28 -5.66 -21.54
C GLU A 37 -6.84 -7.00 -21.03
N MET A 38 -7.68 -6.97 -19.99
CA MET A 38 -8.29 -8.17 -19.42
C MET A 38 -9.47 -8.64 -20.26
N ASP A 39 -9.55 -9.96 -20.50
CA ASP A 39 -10.77 -10.57 -21.02
C ASP A 39 -11.91 -10.38 -20.01
N ASN A 40 -13.10 -10.00 -20.50
CA ASN A 40 -14.30 -9.69 -19.71
C ASN A 40 -14.03 -8.89 -18.41
N PRO A 41 -13.59 -7.62 -18.52
CA PRO A 41 -13.11 -6.84 -17.38
C PRO A 41 -14.20 -6.59 -16.33
N LYS A 42 -15.47 -6.60 -16.73
CA LYS A 42 -16.62 -6.41 -15.83
C LYS A 42 -16.66 -7.44 -14.68
N LYS A 43 -16.25 -8.69 -14.94
CA LYS A 43 -16.23 -9.77 -13.94
C LYS A 43 -14.84 -10.06 -13.44
N ASN A 44 -13.86 -10.12 -14.35
CA ASN A 44 -12.54 -10.62 -14.02
C ASN A 44 -11.76 -9.64 -13.13
N VAL A 45 -11.92 -8.32 -13.31
CA VAL A 45 -11.28 -7.32 -12.42
C VAL A 45 -11.71 -7.55 -10.96
N VAL A 46 -13.02 -7.68 -10.72
CA VAL A 46 -13.56 -7.88 -9.36
C VAL A 46 -13.09 -9.20 -8.76
N SER A 47 -13.20 -10.29 -9.52
CA SER A 47 -12.75 -11.61 -9.04
C SER A 47 -11.26 -11.63 -8.74
N SER A 48 -10.42 -11.05 -9.59
CA SER A 48 -8.97 -10.95 -9.38
C SER A 48 -8.64 -10.16 -8.12
N MET A 49 -9.34 -9.04 -7.86
CA MET A 49 -9.15 -8.25 -6.66
C MET A 49 -9.53 -9.03 -5.40
N VAL A 50 -10.70 -9.69 -5.39
CA VAL A 50 -11.17 -10.45 -4.22
C VAL A 50 -10.28 -11.65 -3.95
N LEU A 51 -10.00 -12.47 -4.97
CA LEU A 51 -9.18 -13.68 -4.80
C LEU A 51 -7.74 -13.33 -4.45
N GLY A 52 -7.15 -12.34 -5.14
CA GLY A 52 -5.78 -11.88 -4.86
C GLY A 52 -5.64 -11.35 -3.44
N THR A 53 -6.54 -10.46 -3.02
CA THR A 53 -6.51 -9.89 -1.66
C THR A 53 -6.75 -10.96 -0.60
N SER A 54 -7.67 -11.89 -0.83
CA SER A 54 -7.95 -12.99 0.10
C SER A 54 -6.75 -13.93 0.24
N ALA A 55 -6.08 -14.27 -0.86
CA ALA A 55 -4.89 -15.10 -0.84
C ALA A 55 -3.74 -14.44 -0.06
N VAL A 56 -3.50 -13.15 -0.30
CA VAL A 56 -2.48 -12.38 0.43
C VAL A 56 -2.82 -12.28 1.92
N MET A 57 -4.08 -12.07 2.27
CA MET A 57 -4.54 -12.06 3.66
C MET A 57 -4.22 -13.38 4.38
N VAL A 58 -4.51 -14.52 3.75
CA VAL A 58 -4.17 -15.84 4.31
C VAL A 58 -2.66 -15.99 4.50
N LEU A 59 -1.86 -15.58 3.51
CA LEU A 59 -0.40 -15.62 3.63
C LEU A 59 0.10 -14.75 4.79
N TYR A 60 -0.46 -13.55 4.98
CA TYR A 60 -0.09 -12.69 6.10
C TYR A 60 -0.44 -13.30 7.45
N LEU A 61 -1.61 -13.95 7.58
CA LEU A 61 -1.97 -14.66 8.80
C LEU A 61 -1.02 -15.83 9.09
N LEU A 62 -0.64 -16.59 8.06
CA LEU A 62 0.32 -17.69 8.19
C LEU A 62 1.71 -17.19 8.61
N VAL A 63 2.19 -16.10 8.03
CA VAL A 63 3.49 -15.50 8.40
C VAL A 63 3.46 -15.00 9.84
N ASN A 64 2.40 -14.32 10.26
CA ASN A 64 2.24 -13.88 11.66
C ASN A 64 2.18 -15.08 12.61
N PHE A 65 1.51 -16.17 12.22
CA PHE A 65 1.50 -17.41 12.99
C PHE A 65 2.93 -17.97 13.16
N VAL A 66 3.75 -17.98 12.11
CA VAL A 66 5.15 -18.40 12.21
C VAL A 66 5.94 -17.49 13.14
N TYR A 67 5.81 -16.17 13.04
CA TYR A 67 6.53 -15.23 13.92
C TYR A 67 6.18 -15.43 15.39
N LEU A 68 4.90 -15.61 15.72
CA LEU A 68 4.47 -15.80 17.11
C LEU A 68 4.91 -17.14 17.71
N ASN A 69 5.19 -18.16 16.89
CA ASN A 69 5.68 -19.46 17.36
C ASN A 69 7.22 -19.52 17.41
N THR A 70 7.92 -18.69 16.63
CA THR A 70 9.38 -18.73 16.50
C THR A 70 10.09 -17.67 17.33
N LEU A 71 9.45 -16.55 17.63
CA LEU A 71 10.06 -15.42 18.32
C LEU A 71 9.37 -15.09 19.65
N ASN A 72 10.17 -14.66 20.63
CA ASN A 72 9.67 -14.04 21.85
C ASN A 72 9.18 -12.60 21.59
N ARG A 73 8.29 -12.09 22.44
CA ARG A 73 7.71 -10.74 22.30
C ARG A 73 8.76 -9.64 22.21
N ASP A 74 9.83 -9.72 23.00
CA ASP A 74 10.91 -8.73 22.97
C ASP A 74 11.72 -8.81 21.66
N SER A 75 11.91 -10.01 21.09
CA SER A 75 12.57 -10.19 19.80
C SER A 75 11.76 -9.63 18.63
N ILE A 76 10.43 -9.57 18.76
CA ILE A 76 9.54 -8.93 17.78
C ILE A 76 9.55 -7.40 17.97
N ALA A 77 9.42 -6.93 19.21
CA ALA A 77 9.30 -5.51 19.52
C ALA A 77 10.60 -4.71 19.34
N PHE A 78 11.75 -5.33 19.60
CA PHE A 78 13.07 -4.68 19.52
C PHE A 78 13.91 -5.22 18.36
N ALA A 79 13.26 -5.72 17.30
CA ALA A 79 13.94 -6.16 16.09
C ALA A 79 14.74 -5.00 15.47
N LEU A 80 16.00 -5.25 15.13
CA LEU A 80 16.90 -4.25 14.59
C LEU A 80 16.36 -3.72 13.24
N ASN A 81 16.13 -2.40 13.17
CA ASN A 81 15.53 -1.73 12.00
C ASN A 81 14.18 -2.33 11.56
N ASP A 82 13.36 -2.82 12.50
CA ASP A 82 12.03 -3.40 12.25
C ASP A 82 12.04 -4.65 11.33
N ARG A 83 13.19 -5.33 11.20
CA ARG A 83 13.36 -6.50 10.31
C ARG A 83 12.99 -7.81 10.96
N VAL A 84 11.75 -7.94 11.44
CA VAL A 84 11.24 -9.14 12.13
C VAL A 84 11.43 -10.42 11.30
N ALA A 85 11.25 -10.32 9.99
CA ALA A 85 11.41 -11.45 9.07
C ALA A 85 12.83 -12.04 9.05
N VAL A 86 13.85 -11.19 9.21
CA VAL A 86 15.26 -11.63 9.24
C VAL A 86 15.53 -12.35 10.55
N VAL A 87 15.09 -11.78 11.68
CA VAL A 87 15.25 -12.38 13.01
C VAL A 87 14.57 -13.77 13.08
N ALA A 88 13.36 -13.89 12.54
CA ALA A 88 12.65 -15.17 12.46
C ALA A 88 13.43 -16.19 11.62
N SER A 89 13.96 -15.79 10.48
CA SER A 89 14.75 -16.67 9.61
C SER A 89 16.05 -17.13 10.26
N GLU A 90 16.74 -16.26 11.00
CA GLU A 90 17.95 -16.65 11.73
C GLU A 90 17.67 -17.69 12.83
N GLN A 91 16.50 -17.61 13.48
CA GLN A 91 16.09 -18.63 14.45
C GLN A 91 15.76 -19.97 13.79
N ILE A 92 15.23 -19.98 12.56
CA ILE A 92 14.81 -21.20 11.85
C ILE A 92 16.00 -21.87 11.14
N PHE A 93 16.82 -21.09 10.43
CA PHE A 93 17.88 -21.61 9.54
C PHE A 93 19.28 -21.48 10.13
N GLY A 94 19.41 -20.86 11.31
CA GLY A 94 20.69 -20.57 11.96
C GLY A 94 21.28 -19.21 11.56
N SER A 95 22.13 -18.69 12.44
CA SER A 95 22.77 -17.38 12.31
C SER A 95 23.59 -17.28 11.01
N GLY A 96 23.41 -16.20 10.26
CA GLY A 96 24.11 -15.95 8.99
C GLY A 96 23.41 -16.52 7.76
N ILE A 97 23.08 -17.82 7.73
CA ILE A 97 22.38 -18.44 6.60
C ILE A 97 20.96 -17.87 6.48
N GLY A 98 20.23 -17.77 7.61
CA GLY A 98 18.88 -17.21 7.63
C GLY A 98 18.81 -15.77 7.10
N THR A 99 19.83 -14.96 7.42
CA THR A 99 19.94 -13.58 6.92
C THR A 99 20.17 -13.52 5.41
N ILE A 100 21.07 -14.35 4.87
CA ILE A 100 21.36 -14.38 3.43
C ILE A 100 20.11 -14.84 2.65
N VAL A 101 19.45 -15.90 3.10
CA VAL A 101 18.24 -16.43 2.45
C VAL A 101 17.14 -15.36 2.41
N MET A 102 16.86 -14.69 3.53
CA MET A 102 15.85 -13.64 3.56
C MET A 102 16.25 -12.43 2.71
N ALA A 103 17.52 -12.02 2.74
CA ALA A 103 18.00 -10.93 1.91
C ALA A 103 17.75 -11.22 0.42
N VAL A 104 18.08 -12.42 -0.05
CA VAL A 104 17.85 -12.83 -1.45
C VAL A 104 16.36 -12.82 -1.80
N LEU A 105 15.51 -13.41 -0.96
CA LEU A 105 14.07 -13.46 -1.20
C LEU A 105 13.45 -12.05 -1.24
N VAL A 106 13.82 -11.19 -0.29
CA VAL A 106 13.37 -9.80 -0.24
C VAL A 106 13.87 -9.03 -1.46
N MET A 107 15.13 -9.21 -1.88
CA MET A 107 15.66 -8.56 -3.08
C MET A 107 14.89 -8.96 -4.34
N ILE A 108 14.64 -10.26 -4.56
CA ILE A 108 13.89 -10.73 -5.73
C ILE A 108 12.46 -10.15 -5.72
N SER A 109 11.78 -10.19 -4.56
CA SER A 109 10.41 -9.70 -4.41
C SER A 109 10.32 -8.18 -4.62
N THR A 110 11.18 -7.40 -3.95
CA THR A 110 11.17 -5.94 -4.05
C THR A 110 11.58 -5.46 -5.43
N PHE A 111 12.58 -6.08 -6.06
CA PHE A 111 12.99 -5.74 -7.42
C PHE A 111 11.86 -6.01 -8.43
N GLY A 112 11.18 -7.15 -8.32
CA GLY A 112 10.02 -7.48 -9.15
C GLY A 112 8.88 -6.46 -8.99
N CYS A 113 8.55 -6.10 -7.74
CA CYS A 113 7.51 -5.12 -7.44
C CYS A 113 7.85 -3.72 -7.99
N ILE A 114 9.07 -3.23 -7.73
CA ILE A 114 9.53 -1.91 -8.15
C ILE A 114 9.55 -1.80 -9.68
N ASN A 115 9.96 -2.86 -10.40
CA ASN A 115 9.94 -2.84 -11.86
C ASN A 115 8.53 -2.57 -12.42
N GLY A 116 7.51 -3.21 -11.86
CA GLY A 116 6.11 -2.97 -12.24
C GLY A 116 5.65 -1.53 -11.92
N LEU A 117 5.95 -1.05 -10.72
CA LEU A 117 5.59 0.30 -10.26
C LEU A 117 6.27 1.41 -11.07
N VAL A 118 7.53 1.20 -11.47
CA VAL A 118 8.29 2.16 -12.28
C VAL A 118 7.69 2.28 -13.69
N LEU A 119 7.33 1.16 -14.30
CA LEU A 119 6.70 1.15 -15.62
C LEU A 119 5.30 1.81 -15.58
N ALA A 120 4.48 1.46 -14.60
CA ALA A 120 3.14 2.04 -14.44
C ALA A 120 3.18 3.54 -14.09
N GLY A 121 4.01 3.93 -13.12
CA GLY A 121 4.14 5.31 -12.65
C GLY A 121 4.54 6.29 -13.76
N SER A 122 5.46 5.88 -14.64
CA SER A 122 5.90 6.71 -15.76
C SER A 122 4.76 7.07 -16.73
N ARG A 123 3.79 6.15 -16.93
CA ARG A 123 2.61 6.37 -17.78
C ARG A 123 1.59 7.28 -17.12
N VAL A 124 1.42 7.21 -15.80
CA VAL A 124 0.50 8.10 -15.06
C VAL A 124 0.93 9.56 -15.22
N PHE A 125 2.23 9.86 -15.04
CA PHE A 125 2.76 11.21 -15.26
C PHE A 125 2.61 11.68 -16.71
N GLN A 126 2.74 10.77 -17.68
CA GLN A 126 2.50 11.10 -19.09
C GLN A 126 1.04 11.48 -19.35
N THR A 127 0.08 10.69 -18.87
CA THR A 127 -1.36 11.00 -19.02
C THR A 127 -1.71 12.32 -18.33
N MET A 128 -1.22 12.54 -17.11
CA MET A 128 -1.41 13.83 -16.42
C MET A 128 -0.81 15.01 -17.19
N ALA A 129 0.31 14.82 -17.88
CA ALA A 129 0.90 15.86 -18.73
C ALA A 129 0.07 16.12 -19.99
N GLN A 130 -0.56 15.09 -20.57
CA GLN A 130 -1.49 15.23 -21.70
C GLN A 130 -2.75 15.99 -21.31
N ASP A 131 -3.24 15.78 -20.09
CA ASP A 131 -4.37 16.53 -19.51
C ASP A 131 -4.00 17.97 -19.09
N GLY A 132 -2.75 18.39 -19.29
CA GLY A 132 -2.26 19.73 -18.94
C GLY A 132 -2.01 19.96 -17.45
N MET A 133 -2.09 18.90 -16.63
CA MET A 133 -1.89 18.94 -15.17
C MET A 133 -0.42 18.75 -14.75
N PHE A 134 0.47 18.44 -15.69
CA PHE A 134 1.88 18.19 -15.44
C PHE A 134 2.80 18.80 -16.52
N PHE A 135 4.12 18.74 -16.31
CA PHE A 135 5.08 19.29 -17.25
C PHE A 135 4.95 18.66 -18.64
N LYS A 136 4.77 19.49 -19.69
CA LYS A 136 4.66 19.05 -21.09
C LYS A 136 5.84 18.18 -21.55
N ALA A 137 7.00 18.33 -20.91
CA ALA A 137 8.18 17.51 -21.17
C ALA A 137 7.96 16.00 -20.88
N ALA A 138 7.01 15.63 -20.02
CA ALA A 138 6.69 14.23 -19.71
C ALA A 138 5.81 13.56 -20.78
N ILE A 139 5.28 14.30 -21.77
CA ILE A 139 4.42 13.77 -22.84
C ILE A 139 5.24 12.97 -23.86
N THR A 140 6.46 13.41 -24.16
CA THR A 140 7.24 12.90 -25.30
C THR A 140 7.75 11.48 -25.04
N ASN A 141 7.43 10.57 -25.97
CA ASN A 141 7.98 9.22 -26.00
C ASN A 141 9.34 9.21 -26.73
N ASN A 142 10.24 8.33 -26.29
CA ASN A 142 11.44 7.98 -27.04
C ASN A 142 11.09 6.99 -28.19
N LYS A 143 12.06 6.66 -29.05
CA LYS A 143 11.96 5.76 -30.21
C LYS A 143 11.34 4.39 -29.89
N ASN A 144 11.48 3.93 -28.65
CA ASN A 144 10.93 2.65 -28.16
C ASN A 144 9.52 2.78 -27.55
N GLY A 145 8.84 3.92 -27.67
CA GLY A 145 7.50 4.14 -27.13
C GLY A 145 7.45 4.31 -25.60
N VAL A 146 8.59 4.59 -24.96
CA VAL A 146 8.72 4.76 -23.50
C VAL A 146 8.79 6.26 -23.15
N PRO A 147 8.06 6.73 -22.13
CA PRO A 147 8.13 8.12 -21.67
C PRO A 147 9.40 8.38 -20.85
N GLU A 148 10.53 8.53 -21.53
CA GLU A 148 11.87 8.63 -20.92
C GLU A 148 12.00 9.79 -19.92
N LYS A 149 11.51 10.97 -20.27
CA LYS A 149 11.62 12.15 -19.37
C LYS A 149 10.78 11.98 -18.11
N SER A 150 9.62 11.36 -18.23
CA SER A 150 8.76 11.01 -17.09
C SER A 150 9.48 10.02 -16.15
N LEU A 151 10.12 9.00 -16.73
CA LEU A 151 10.89 8.01 -15.99
C LEU A 151 12.05 8.65 -15.21
N TRP A 152 12.81 9.55 -15.84
CA TRP A 152 13.88 10.28 -15.17
C TRP A 152 13.36 11.19 -14.05
N MET A 153 12.26 11.91 -14.25
CA MET A 153 11.66 12.75 -13.21
C MET A 153 11.26 11.91 -11.99
N GLN A 154 10.60 10.77 -12.21
CA GLN A 154 10.24 9.84 -11.15
C GLN A 154 11.49 9.29 -10.44
N GLY A 155 12.50 8.88 -11.20
CA GLY A 155 13.75 8.34 -10.65
C GLY A 155 14.50 9.36 -9.79
N ILE A 156 14.68 10.58 -10.29
CA ILE A 156 15.32 11.68 -9.55
C ILE A 156 14.56 11.94 -8.25
N TRP A 157 13.23 12.03 -8.31
CA TRP A 157 12.43 12.28 -7.12
C TRP A 157 12.55 11.14 -6.09
N ALA A 158 12.48 9.88 -6.54
CA ALA A 158 12.68 8.72 -5.69
C ALA A 158 14.09 8.70 -5.06
N SER A 159 15.13 9.05 -5.81
CA SER A 159 16.50 9.15 -5.29
C SER A 159 16.64 10.23 -4.22
N VAL A 160 16.03 11.41 -4.43
CA VAL A 160 16.03 12.50 -3.43
C VAL A 160 15.34 12.04 -2.14
N LEU A 161 14.19 11.37 -2.23
CA LEU A 161 13.51 10.83 -1.06
C LEU A 161 14.31 9.73 -0.37
N CYS A 162 15.01 8.88 -1.13
CA CYS A 162 15.89 7.84 -0.58
C CYS A 162 17.04 8.45 0.24
N LEU A 163 17.64 9.54 -0.25
CA LEU A 163 18.71 10.25 0.44
C LEU A 163 18.26 10.96 1.73
N SER A 164 16.94 11.14 1.93
CA SER A 164 16.42 11.73 3.19
C SER A 164 16.66 10.84 4.42
N GLY A 165 16.83 9.53 4.23
CA GLY A 165 17.08 8.57 5.31
C GLY A 165 15.89 8.31 6.25
N GLN A 166 14.71 8.87 5.99
CA GLN A 166 13.54 8.78 6.89
C GLN A 166 12.47 7.81 6.38
N TYR A 167 12.80 6.52 6.25
CA TYR A 167 11.88 5.51 5.71
C TYR A 167 10.53 5.45 6.45
N GLY A 168 10.55 5.41 7.79
CA GLY A 168 9.32 5.37 8.59
C GLY A 168 8.42 6.59 8.37
N ASN A 169 8.98 7.79 8.31
CA ASN A 169 8.20 9.00 8.05
C ASN A 169 7.60 9.03 6.63
N LEU A 170 8.36 8.54 5.64
CA LEU A 170 7.87 8.43 4.27
C LEU A 170 6.69 7.44 4.19
N LEU A 171 6.81 6.28 4.84
CA LEU A 171 5.76 5.27 4.88
C LEU A 171 4.48 5.83 5.50
N ASP A 172 4.59 6.54 6.62
CA ASP A 172 3.44 7.11 7.32
C ASP A 172 2.76 8.20 6.49
N MET A 173 3.55 9.09 5.87
CA MET A 173 3.02 10.13 4.99
C MET A 173 2.29 9.52 3.81
N ILE A 174 2.88 8.53 3.16
CA ILE A 174 2.28 7.86 2.00
C ILE A 174 1.00 7.13 2.40
N SER A 175 1.00 6.42 3.53
CA SER A 175 -0.17 5.71 4.04
C SER A 175 -1.35 6.65 4.28
N PHE A 176 -1.09 7.80 4.92
CA PHE A 176 -2.11 8.82 5.13
C PHE A 176 -2.67 9.35 3.81
N VAL A 177 -1.79 9.73 2.88
CA VAL A 177 -2.19 10.27 1.57
C VAL A 177 -3.02 9.26 0.79
N ILE A 178 -2.58 8.00 0.71
CA ILE A 178 -3.28 6.94 -0.01
C ILE A 178 -4.69 6.72 0.55
N VAL A 179 -4.83 6.58 1.88
CA VAL A 179 -6.14 6.37 2.51
C VAL A 179 -7.07 7.56 2.26
N LEU A 180 -6.54 8.78 2.33
CA LEU A 180 -7.31 9.99 2.04
C LEU A 180 -7.81 10.00 0.58
N PHE A 181 -6.97 9.67 -0.40
CA PHE A 181 -7.38 9.60 -1.81
C PHE A 181 -8.39 8.47 -2.08
N TYR A 182 -8.25 7.33 -1.41
CA TYR A 182 -9.26 6.27 -1.49
C TYR A 182 -10.60 6.71 -0.89
N MET A 183 -10.60 7.42 0.24
CA MET A 183 -11.84 7.98 0.80
C MET A 183 -12.51 8.95 -0.17
N ILE A 184 -11.75 9.85 -0.81
CA ILE A 184 -12.29 10.76 -1.83
C ILE A 184 -12.90 9.97 -3.00
N THR A 185 -12.22 8.90 -3.43
CA THR A 185 -12.70 8.04 -4.52
C THR A 185 -14.00 7.33 -4.15
N VAL A 186 -14.08 6.77 -2.94
CA VAL A 186 -15.29 6.09 -2.42
C VAL A 186 -16.44 7.09 -2.24
N PHE A 187 -16.16 8.29 -1.74
CA PHE A 187 -17.14 9.37 -1.69
C PHE A 187 -17.64 9.75 -3.08
N GLY A 188 -16.73 9.81 -4.07
CA GLY A 188 -17.05 10.03 -5.47
C GLY A 188 -18.06 9.01 -6.02
N VAL A 189 -17.95 7.74 -5.63
CA VAL A 189 -18.95 6.70 -6.00
C VAL A 189 -20.33 7.06 -5.46
N ILE A 190 -20.43 7.50 -4.21
CA ILE A 190 -21.71 7.90 -3.60
C ILE A 190 -22.26 9.16 -4.30
N TYR A 191 -21.42 10.17 -4.48
CA TYR A 191 -21.77 11.44 -5.12
C TYR A 191 -22.25 11.25 -6.57
N LEU A 192 -21.55 10.43 -7.36
CA LEU A 192 -21.93 10.12 -8.75
C LEU A 192 -23.25 9.36 -8.83
N ARG A 193 -23.67 8.64 -7.77
CA ARG A 193 -24.99 8.02 -7.75
C ARG A 193 -26.12 9.02 -7.68
N PHE A 194 -25.92 10.13 -6.98
CA PHE A 194 -26.88 11.23 -6.91
C PHE A 194 -26.83 12.10 -8.15
N LYS A 195 -25.63 12.43 -8.64
CA LYS A 195 -25.45 13.35 -9.79
C LYS A 195 -25.79 12.72 -11.14
N GLN A 196 -25.47 11.43 -11.33
CA GLN A 196 -25.64 10.71 -12.59
C GLN A 196 -26.32 9.36 -12.35
N PRO A 197 -27.63 9.36 -12.05
CA PRO A 197 -28.37 8.14 -11.71
C PRO A 197 -28.51 7.17 -12.89
N ASN A 198 -28.55 7.69 -14.12
CA ASN A 198 -28.84 6.92 -15.35
C ASN A 198 -27.60 6.31 -16.03
N LEU A 199 -26.40 6.51 -15.49
CA LEU A 199 -25.19 5.87 -16.03
C LEU A 199 -25.32 4.35 -15.96
N GLU A 200 -24.97 3.67 -17.05
CA GLU A 200 -24.84 2.21 -17.05
C GLU A 200 -23.72 1.83 -16.07
N ARG A 201 -24.02 0.96 -15.10
CA ARG A 201 -23.07 0.51 -14.07
C ARG A 201 -22.81 -0.98 -14.25
N PRO A 202 -21.70 -1.35 -14.94
CA PRO A 202 -21.32 -2.73 -15.15
C PRO A 202 -21.14 -3.53 -13.86
N TYR A 203 -20.74 -2.85 -12.79
CA TYR A 203 -20.62 -3.41 -11.44
C TYR A 203 -21.42 -2.57 -10.44
N LYS A 204 -22.11 -3.25 -9.52
CA LYS A 204 -22.78 -2.63 -8.38
C LYS A 204 -22.13 -3.18 -7.11
N ALA A 205 -21.62 -2.27 -6.28
CA ALA A 205 -21.02 -2.63 -5.00
C ALA A 205 -21.99 -3.48 -4.16
N TRP A 206 -21.49 -4.59 -3.62
CA TRP A 206 -22.22 -5.43 -2.69
C TRP A 206 -22.59 -4.64 -1.44
N LEU A 207 -23.82 -4.77 -0.94
CA LEU A 207 -24.36 -4.03 0.21
C LEU A 207 -24.39 -2.49 0.07
N TYR A 208 -24.37 -1.93 -1.13
CA TYR A 208 -24.50 -0.48 -1.31
C TYR A 208 -25.80 0.06 -0.69
N PRO A 209 -25.79 1.17 0.09
CA PRO A 209 -24.66 2.09 0.35
C PRO A 209 -23.85 1.80 1.63
N ILE A 210 -24.15 0.73 2.36
CA ILE A 210 -23.54 0.43 3.66
C ILE A 210 -22.01 0.28 3.52
N THR A 211 -21.55 -0.44 2.50
CA THR A 211 -20.13 -0.69 2.27
C THR A 211 -19.29 0.59 2.10
N PRO A 212 -19.63 1.54 1.20
CA PRO A 212 -18.98 2.85 1.14
C PRO A 212 -19.01 3.66 2.44
N ILE A 213 -20.14 3.66 3.15
CA ILE A 213 -20.29 4.46 4.38
C ILE A 213 -19.39 3.92 5.49
N VAL A 214 -19.37 2.60 5.68
CA VAL A 214 -18.49 1.93 6.65
C VAL A 214 -17.03 2.21 6.32
N TYR A 215 -16.65 2.15 5.04
CA TYR A 215 -15.29 2.48 4.62
C TYR A 215 -14.90 3.93 4.97
N LEU A 216 -15.78 4.90 4.72
CA LEU A 216 -15.53 6.30 5.08
C LEU A 216 -15.39 6.52 6.59
N LEU A 217 -16.19 5.81 7.40
CA LEU A 217 -16.08 5.86 8.87
C LEU A 217 -14.77 5.25 9.38
N ILE A 218 -14.38 4.09 8.86
CA ILE A 218 -13.12 3.45 9.26
C ILE A 218 -11.91 4.26 8.79
N GLY A 219 -11.93 4.75 7.54
CA GLY A 219 -10.86 5.57 6.98
C GLY A 219 -10.69 6.89 7.73
N SER A 220 -11.80 7.57 8.07
CA SER A 220 -11.74 8.79 8.88
C SER A 220 -11.22 8.53 10.29
N ALA A 221 -11.68 7.46 10.95
CA ALA A 221 -11.14 7.05 12.25
C ALA A 221 -9.64 6.76 12.18
N PHE A 222 -9.18 6.03 11.16
CA PHE A 222 -7.76 5.75 10.93
C PHE A 222 -6.94 7.03 10.75
N CYS A 223 -7.37 7.96 9.88
CA CYS A 223 -6.70 9.24 9.66
C CYS A 223 -6.63 10.09 10.93
N ILE A 224 -7.72 10.16 11.71
CA ILE A 224 -7.78 10.90 12.97
C ILE A 224 -6.80 10.28 13.98
N LEU A 225 -6.81 8.96 14.13
CA LEU A 225 -5.92 8.27 15.06
C LEU A 225 -4.45 8.43 14.66
N LEU A 226 -4.13 8.36 13.36
CA LEU A 226 -2.76 8.56 12.87
C LEU A 226 -2.28 9.99 13.19
N LEU A 227 -3.12 11.00 12.97
CA LEU A 227 -2.81 12.40 13.31
C LEU A 227 -2.62 12.61 14.83
N MET A 228 -3.52 12.06 15.64
CA MET A 228 -3.49 12.24 17.10
C MET A 228 -2.31 11.53 17.76
N TYR A 229 -2.05 10.27 17.41
CA TYR A 229 -1.06 9.47 18.14
C TYR A 229 0.36 9.66 17.65
N LYS A 230 0.57 9.99 16.37
CA LYS A 230 1.93 10.22 15.88
C LYS A 230 2.51 11.57 16.36
N GLN A 231 1.68 12.58 16.61
CA GLN A 231 2.14 13.85 17.21
C GLN A 231 2.79 13.69 18.60
N HIS A 232 2.56 12.56 19.28
CA HIS A 232 3.08 12.29 20.63
C HIS A 232 4.29 11.34 20.67
N VAL A 233 4.82 10.90 19.53
CA VAL A 233 5.94 9.93 19.44
C VAL A 233 7.22 10.54 18.82
N GLN A 234 7.29 11.86 18.66
CA GLN A 234 8.56 12.58 18.45
C GLN A 234 9.18 12.97 19.80
#